data_AF-A0A537FZ82-F1
#
_entry.id   AF-A0A537FZ82-F1
#
_cell.length_a   1.000
_cell.length_b   1.000
_cell.length_c   1.000
_cell.angle_alpha   90.00
_cell.angle_beta   90.00
_cell.angle_gamma   90.00
#
_symmetry.space_group_name_H-M   'P 1'
#
loop_
_entity.id
_entity.type
_entity.pdbx_description
1 polymer ?
#
loop_
_entity_poly.entity_id
_entity_poly.type
_entity_poly.pdbx_seq_one_letter_code
_entity_poly.pdbx_strand_id
1 'polypeptide(L)'
;TLVTGADGSAGVTFSDNSVLSVGPGSVLAIERYAFDSTTHNGHFDASLKKGTLAVVSGKMVKQSPDAMRVRTPSSIMGVRGTEFVVKVIEPGN
;
A
#
# COMPACT_ATOMS: atom_id res chain seq x y z
N THR A 1 11.24 -3.36 3.35
CA THR A 1 11.07 -1.94 2.96
C THR A 1 11.52 -1.76 1.53
N LEU A 2 10.78 -0.99 0.75
CA LEU A 2 11.05 -0.64 -0.64
C LEU A 2 11.39 0.87 -0.72
N VAL A 3 12.46 1.20 -1.44
CA VAL A 3 12.92 2.56 -1.65
C VAL A 3 13.15 2.79 -3.14
N THR A 4 12.65 3.90 -3.66
CA THR A 4 12.87 4.31 -5.06
C THR A 4 13.77 5.55 -5.13
N GLY A 5 14.58 5.63 -6.19
CA GLY A 5 15.41 6.80 -6.49
C GLY A 5 14.60 8.01 -6.97
N ALA A 6 15.28 9.12 -7.29
CA ALA A 6 14.65 10.40 -7.66
C ALA A 6 13.74 10.32 -8.90
N ASP A 7 13.99 9.36 -9.79
CA ASP A 7 13.24 9.02 -11.01
C ASP A 7 12.79 7.55 -11.02
N GLY A 8 13.05 6.82 -9.92
CA GLY A 8 12.78 5.39 -9.82
C GLY A 8 11.29 5.09 -9.63
N SER A 9 10.85 3.95 -10.15
CA SER A 9 9.53 3.40 -9.84
C SER A 9 9.62 1.90 -9.63
N ALA A 10 8.64 1.34 -8.93
CA ALA A 10 8.57 -0.08 -8.66
C ALA A 10 7.11 -0.54 -8.57
N GLY A 11 6.82 -1.74 -9.08
CA GLY A 11 5.53 -2.41 -8.92
C GLY A 11 5.68 -3.65 -8.04
N VAL A 12 4.73 -3.86 -7.14
CA VAL A 12 4.66 -5.06 -6.30
C VAL A 12 3.27 -5.67 -6.43
N THR A 13 3.21 -6.92 -6.89
CA THR A 13 1.99 -7.72 -6.93
C THR A 13 2.02 -8.75 -5.82
N PHE A 14 0.94 -8.82 -5.05
CA PHE A 14 0.80 -9.72 -3.92
C PHE A 14 -0.08 -10.93 -4.28
N SER A 15 -0.01 -11.99 -3.48
CA SER A 15 -0.74 -13.25 -3.71
C SER A 15 -2.26 -13.13 -3.66
N ASP A 16 -2.80 -12.06 -3.05
CA ASP A 16 -4.23 -11.75 -3.06
C ASP A 16 -4.68 -10.98 -4.32
N ASN A 17 -3.77 -10.81 -5.29
CA ASN A 17 -3.90 -9.99 -6.50
C ASN A 17 -3.99 -8.48 -6.24
N SER A 18 -3.63 -8.00 -5.04
CA SER A 18 -3.42 -6.57 -4.84
C SER A 18 -2.14 -6.13 -5.57
N VAL A 19 -2.16 -4.90 -6.08
CA VAL A 19 -1.03 -4.29 -6.78
C VAL A 19 -0.70 -2.96 -6.12
N LEU A 20 0.57 -2.79 -5.77
CA LEU A 20 1.12 -1.51 -5.33
C LEU A 20 2.08 -0.98 -6.40
N SER A 21 1.86 0.26 -6.82
CA SER A 21 2.78 0.99 -7.70
C SER A 21 3.39 2.13 -6.91
N VAL A 22 4.72 2.10 -6.79
CA VAL A 22 5.50 3.05 -6.00
C VAL A 22 6.25 3.96 -6.95
N GLY A 23 6.01 5.27 -6.84
CA GLY A 23 6.63 6.27 -7.69
C GLY A 23 7.95 6.80 -7.12
N PRO A 24 8.49 7.88 -7.71
CA PRO A 24 9.82 8.38 -7.37
C PRO A 24 9.98 8.91 -5.95
N GLY A 25 11.20 8.79 -5.43
CA GLY A 25 11.62 9.30 -4.12
C GLY A 25 10.86 8.69 -2.94
N SER A 26 10.29 7.50 -3.12
CA SER A 26 9.37 6.90 -2.16
C SER A 26 10.08 6.01 -1.14
N VAL A 27 9.52 5.97 0.07
CA VAL A 27 9.91 5.03 1.11
C VAL A 27 8.66 4.34 1.62
N LEU A 28 8.47 3.08 1.19
CA LEU A 28 7.33 2.24 1.53
C LEU A 28 7.77 1.06 2.39
N ALA A 29 7.10 0.85 3.52
CA ALA A 29 7.23 -0.36 4.32
C ALA A 29 5.96 -1.19 4.22
N ILE A 30 6.11 -2.50 3.99
CA ILE A 30 5.05 -3.49 4.22
C ILE A 30 5.28 -4.00 5.63
N GLU A 31 4.43 -3.57 6.55
CA GLU A 31 4.55 -3.88 7.97
C GLU A 31 3.95 -5.26 8.28
N ARG A 32 2.86 -5.59 7.59
CA ARG A 32 2.20 -6.90 7.71
C ARG A 32 1.58 -7.28 6.38
N TYR A 33 1.86 -8.51 5.95
CA TYR A 33 1.14 -9.15 4.86
C TYR A 33 0.88 -10.60 5.23
N ALA A 34 -0.38 -10.99 5.28
CA ALA A 34 -0.81 -12.37 5.44
C ALA A 34 -2.06 -12.58 4.60
N PHE A 35 -2.11 -13.67 3.84
CA PHE A 35 -3.23 -14.01 2.99
C PHE A 35 -3.43 -15.52 2.94
N ASP A 36 -4.64 -15.97 3.22
CA ASP A 36 -5.10 -17.33 3.02
C ASP A 36 -5.83 -17.41 1.68
N SER A 37 -5.29 -18.17 0.73
CA SER A 37 -5.87 -18.32 -0.62
C SER A 37 -7.15 -19.15 -0.68
N THR A 38 -7.47 -19.91 0.37
CA THR A 38 -8.68 -20.71 0.48
C THR A 38 -9.82 -19.87 1.05
N THR A 39 -9.58 -19.24 2.20
CA THR A 39 -10.62 -18.46 2.91
C THR A 39 -10.68 -16.99 2.47
N HIS A 40 -9.67 -16.51 1.74
CA HIS A 40 -9.47 -15.11 1.36
C HIS A 40 -9.30 -14.15 2.54
N ASN A 41 -9.14 -14.67 3.76
CA ASN A 41 -8.87 -13.87 4.94
C ASN A 41 -7.39 -13.44 4.98
N GLY A 42 -7.13 -12.32 5.64
CA GLY A 42 -5.77 -11.84 5.79
C GLY A 42 -5.67 -10.44 6.39
N HIS A 43 -4.43 -9.93 6.44
CA HIS A 43 -4.13 -8.55 6.83
C HIS A 43 -3.08 -7.95 5.90
N PHE A 44 -3.27 -6.70 5.51
CA PHE A 44 -2.35 -5.89 4.74
C PHE A 44 -2.16 -4.55 5.43
N ASP A 45 -0.99 -4.35 6.03
CA ASP A 45 -0.59 -3.08 6.63
C ASP A 45 0.65 -2.56 5.92
N ALA A 46 0.54 -1.35 5.36
CA ALA A 46 1.67 -0.63 4.78
C ALA A 46 1.84 0.76 5.38
N SER A 47 3.08 1.26 5.38
CA SER A 47 3.42 2.62 5.75
C SER A 47 4.20 3.31 4.64
N LEU A 48 3.65 4.41 4.10
CA LEU A 48 4.31 5.30 3.16
C LEU A 48 4.86 6.50 3.92
N LYS A 49 6.18 6.59 4.06
CA LYS A 49 6.82 7.71 4.77
C LYS A 49 6.92 8.97 3.90
N LYS A 50 7.22 8.80 2.61
CA LYS A 50 7.31 9.88 1.62
C LYS A 50 7.12 9.32 0.21
N GLY A 51 6.84 10.20 -0.75
CA GLY A 51 6.72 9.88 -2.17
C GLY A 51 5.28 9.58 -2.60
N THR A 52 5.11 8.70 -3.58
CA THR A 52 3.80 8.36 -4.15
C THR A 52 3.55 6.86 -4.16
N LEU A 53 2.30 6.50 -3.89
CA LEU A 53 1.81 5.14 -3.90
C LEU A 53 0.44 5.10 -4.60
N ALA A 54 0.29 4.26 -5.60
CA ALA A 54 -1.00 3.83 -6.11
C ALA A 54 -1.27 2.40 -5.66
N VAL A 55 -2.53 2.12 -5.31
CA VAL A 55 -2.95 0.83 -4.78
C VAL A 55 -4.20 0.37 -5.49
N VAL A 56 -4.18 -0.86 -5.97
CA VAL A 56 -5.37 -1.60 -6.40
C VAL A 56 -5.59 -2.72 -5.40
N SER A 57 -6.70 -2.68 -4.67
CA SER A 57 -7.02 -3.65 -3.63
C SER A 57 -7.33 -5.04 -4.20
N GLY A 58 -6.83 -6.08 -3.54
CA GLY A 58 -7.01 -7.48 -3.95
C GLY A 58 -8.23 -8.16 -3.30
N LYS A 59 -8.20 -9.49 -3.30
CA LYS A 59 -9.31 -10.33 -2.87
C LYS A 59 -9.62 -10.20 -1.37
N MET A 60 -8.63 -9.94 -0.53
CA MET A 60 -8.84 -9.87 0.92
C MET A 60 -9.73 -8.70 1.35
N VAL A 61 -9.67 -7.58 0.63
CA VAL A 61 -10.52 -6.40 0.91
C VAL A 61 -11.97 -6.66 0.52
N LYS A 62 -12.21 -7.47 -0.53
CA LYS A 62 -13.55 -7.92 -0.90
C LYS A 62 -14.15 -8.82 0.19
N GLN A 63 -13.32 -9.66 0.81
CA GLN A 63 -13.72 -10.55 1.89
C GLN A 63 -13.93 -9.79 3.22
N SER A 64 -13.02 -8.88 3.56
CA SER A 64 -13.08 -8.05 4.75
C SER A 64 -12.63 -6.62 4.41
N PRO A 65 -13.56 -5.65 4.32
CA PRO A 65 -13.25 -4.29 3.89
C PRO A 65 -12.23 -3.55 4.76
N ASP A 66 -11.95 -4.02 5.98
CA ASP A 66 -10.96 -3.41 6.88
C ASP A 66 -9.62 -4.20 6.91
N ALA A 67 -9.44 -5.16 6.00
CA ALA A 67 -8.23 -6.00 5.91
C ALA A 67 -7.00 -5.27 5.39
N MET A 68 -7.17 -4.13 4.70
CA MET A 68 -6.06 -3.34 4.16
C MET A 68 -6.02 -1.93 4.76
N ARG A 69 -4.85 -1.55 5.27
CA ARG A 69 -4.58 -0.22 5.82
C ARG A 69 -3.28 0.34 5.27
N VAL A 70 -3.29 1.62 4.91
CA VAL A 70 -2.11 2.38 4.53
C VAL A 70 -1.94 3.55 5.49
N ARG A 71 -0.76 3.65 6.09
CA ARG A 71 -0.40 4.70 7.03
C ARG A 71 0.56 5.69 6.40
N THR A 72 0.33 6.97 6.62
CA THR A 72 1.26 8.06 6.31
C THR A 72 1.58 8.80 7.62
N PRO A 73 2.60 9.67 7.66
CA PRO A 73 2.90 10.46 8.86
C PRO A 73 1.71 11.27 9.37
N SER A 74 0.82 11.73 8.48
CA SER A 74 -0.30 12.60 8.81
C SER A 74 -1.65 11.87 8.93
N SER A 75 -1.78 10.62 8.49
CA SER A 75 -3.09 9.96 8.39
C SER A 75 -3.01 8.43 8.31
N ILE A 76 -4.12 7.78 8.68
CA ILE A 76 -4.34 6.34 8.47
C ILE A 76 -5.53 6.18 7.52
N MET A 77 -5.35 5.41 6.46
CA MET A 77 -6.39 5.12 5.46
C MET A 77 -6.76 3.64 5.54
N GLY A 78 -8.06 3.37 5.77
CA GLY A 78 -8.65 2.04 5.59
C GLY A 78 -9.16 1.89 4.16
N VAL A 79 -8.82 0.79 3.50
CA VAL A 79 -9.12 0.56 2.09
C VAL A 79 -10.30 -0.39 1.96
N ARG A 80 -11.49 0.14 1.67
CA ARG A 80 -12.77 -0.61 1.61
C ARG A 80 -13.23 -0.99 0.22
N GLY A 81 -12.33 -0.97 -0.76
CA GLY A 81 -12.63 -1.24 -2.16
C GLY A 81 -12.69 0.03 -2.99
N THR A 82 -11.57 0.29 -3.66
CA THR A 82 -11.39 0.79 -5.03
C THR A 82 -9.88 1.04 -5.18
N GLU A 83 -9.45 1.44 -6.36
CA GLU A 83 -8.12 1.99 -6.60
C GLU A 83 -7.97 3.37 -5.94
N PHE A 84 -6.82 3.65 -5.36
CA PHE A 84 -6.51 4.98 -4.83
C PHE A 84 -5.03 5.35 -5.01
N VAL A 85 -4.76 6.65 -4.98
CA VAL A 85 -3.41 7.22 -5.04
C VAL A 85 -3.16 8.08 -3.82
N VAL A 86 -1.97 7.95 -3.25
CA VAL A 86 -1.49 8.70 -2.10
C VAL A 86 -0.20 9.40 -2.49
N LYS A 87 -0.08 10.68 -2.12
CA LYS A 87 1.16 11.43 -2.19
C LYS A 87 1.47 11.99 -0.81
N VAL A 88 2.67 11.69 -0.32
CA VAL A 88 3.21 12.27 0.91
C VAL A 88 4.36 13.18 0.52
N ILE A 89 4.13 14.48 0.69
CA ILE A 89 5.12 15.52 0.49
C ILE A 89 5.74 15.78 1.86
N GLU A 90 7.06 15.65 1.98
CA GLU A 90 7.73 16.12 3.20
C GLU A 90 7.51 17.64 3.31
N PRO A 91 7.10 18.16 4.48
CA PRO A 91 6.96 19.59 4.65
C PRO A 91 8.28 20.27 4.27
N GLY A 92 8.21 21.23 3.34
CA GLY A 92 9.38 22.01 2.93
C GLY A 92 9.96 22.73 4.13
N ASN A 93 11.28 22.63 4.28
CA ASN A 93 12.04 23.41 5.25
C ASN A 93 12.25 24.84 4.74
#